data_AF-D8F960-F1
#
_entry.id   AF-D8F960-F1
#
_cell.length_a   1.000
_cell.length_b   1.000
_cell.length_c   1.000
_cell.angle_alpha   90.00
_cell.angle_beta   90.00
_cell.angle_gamma   90.00
#
_symmetry.space_group_name_H-M   'P 1'
#
loop_
_entity.id
_entity.type
_entity.pdbx_description
1 polymer ?
#
loop_
_entity_poly.entity_id
_entity_poly.type
_entity_poly.pdbx_seq_one_letter_code
_entity_poly.pdbx_strand_id
1 'polypeptide(L)' 'MEYETIEYEIIETGIGILSLNRPRKYNAVNFLMMEELEAFWKGRLYDLETRVVVLKR' A
#
# COMPACT_ATOMS: atom_id res chain seq x y z
N MET A 1 11.22 0.76 1.46
CA MET A 1 10.92 -0.64 1.82
C MET A 1 10.42 -1.31 0.56
N GLU A 2 11.04 -2.41 0.17
CA GLU A 2 10.44 -3.29 -0.83
C GLU A 2 9.37 -4.11 -0.11
N TYR A 3 8.16 -4.09 -0.64
CA TYR A 3 7.03 -4.87 -0.14
C TYR A 3 6.84 -6.09 -1.05
N GLU A 4 6.52 -7.23 -0.47
CA GLU A 4 6.30 -8.48 -1.20
C GLU A 4 4.84 -8.67 -1.59
N THR A 5 3.90 -8.13 -0.81
CA THR A 5 2.46 -8.42 -0.98
C THR A 5 1.61 -7.21 -1.35
N ILE A 6 2.19 -6.02 -1.32
CA ILE A 6 1.57 -4.76 -1.71
C ILE A 6 2.51 -3.99 -2.63
N GLU A 7 1.95 -3.15 -3.49
CA GLU A 7 2.71 -2.22 -4.33
C GLU A 7 2.17 -0.81 -4.11
N TYR A 8 3.05 0.18 -4.07
CA TYR A 8 2.66 1.58 -3.94
C TYR A 8 3.35 2.45 -4.98
N GLU A 9 2.56 3.28 -5.64
CA GLU A 9 3.02 4.26 -6.59
C GLU A 9 2.34 5.61 -6.36
N ILE A 10 3.02 6.71 -6.68
CA ILE A 10 2.44 8.06 -6.68
C ILE A 10 2.11 8.38 -8.13
N ILE A 11 0.82 8.54 -8.43
CA ILE A 11 0.36 8.82 -9.80
C ILE A 11 0.32 10.32 -10.09
N GLU A 12 0.02 11.14 -9.08
CA GLU A 12 -0.05 12.59 -9.16
C GLU A 12 0.38 13.18 -7.81
N THR A 13 0.76 14.46 -7.78
CA THR A 13 1.16 15.13 -6.54
C THR A 13 0.05 15.03 -5.49
N GLY A 14 0.32 14.29 -4.42
CA GLY A 14 -0.61 14.04 -3.33
C GLY A 14 -1.60 12.90 -3.53
N ILE A 15 -1.54 12.15 -4.63
CA ILE A 15 -2.36 10.96 -4.87
C ILE A 15 -1.48 9.73 -5.04
N GLY A 16 -1.56 8.82 -4.08
CA GLY A 16 -0.94 7.51 -4.13
C GLY A 16 -1.92 6.39 -4.48
N ILE A 17 -1.47 5.39 -5.24
CA ILE A 17 -2.19 4.13 -5.43
C ILE A 17 -1.49 3.05 -4.62
N LEU A 18 -2.26 2.36 -3.79
CA LEU A 18 -1.85 1.16 -3.07
C LEU A 18 -2.55 -0.05 -3.71
N SER A 19 -1.78 -0.93 -4.33
CA SER A 19 -2.27 -2.15 -4.99
C SER A 19 -1.94 -3.39 -4.16
N LEU A 20 -2.89 -4.34 -4.07
CA LEU A 20 -2.63 -5.65 -3.48
C LEU A 20 -1.95 -6.55 -4.52
N ASN A 21 -0.77 -7.06 -4.21
CA ASN A 21 0.09 -7.80 -5.15
C ASN A 21 0.12 -9.31 -4.86
N ARG A 22 -1.05 -9.94 -4.69
CA ARG A 22 -1.15 -11.40 -4.50
C ARG A 22 -2.19 -12.03 -5.44
N PRO A 23 -2.07 -11.84 -6.77
CA PRO A 23 -3.09 -12.28 -7.72
C PRO A 23 -3.35 -13.79 -7.69
N ARG A 24 -2.30 -14.61 -7.45
CA ARG A 24 -2.41 -16.08 -7.33
C ARG A 24 -3.25 -16.54 -6.13
N LYS A 25 -3.52 -15.65 -5.17
CA LYS A 25 -4.34 -15.91 -3.97
C LYS A 25 -5.57 -15.01 -3.93
N TYR A 26 -5.98 -14.43 -5.06
CA TYR A 26 -7.10 -13.48 -5.15
C TYR A 26 -6.96 -12.32 -4.15
N ASN A 27 -5.72 -11.89 -3.87
CA ASN A 27 -5.40 -10.86 -2.88
C ASN A 27 -5.92 -11.15 -1.46
N ALA A 28 -6.11 -12.43 -1.11
CA ALA A 28 -6.50 -12.84 0.24
C ALA A 28 -5.45 -12.36 1.24
N VAL A 29 -5.87 -11.63 2.27
CA VAL A 29 -4.98 -11.06 3.29
C VAL A 29 -4.34 -12.19 4.11
N ASN A 30 -3.02 -12.15 4.27
CA ASN A 30 -2.27 -12.99 5.22
C ASN A 30 -1.58 -12.12 6.25
N PHE A 31 -0.89 -12.76 7.20
CA PHE A 31 -0.16 -12.06 8.26
C PHE A 31 0.89 -11.08 7.71
N LEU A 32 1.69 -11.52 6.73
CA LEU A 32 2.69 -10.65 6.09
C LEU A 32 2.06 -9.39 5.48
N MET A 33 0.94 -9.53 4.76
CA MET A 33 0.23 -8.38 4.21
C MET A 33 -0.32 -7.45 5.30
N MET A 34 -0.76 -7.98 6.45
CA MET A 34 -1.16 -7.14 7.58
C MET A 34 0.03 -6.32 8.10
N GLU A 35 1.20 -6.95 8.29
CA GLU A 35 2.41 -6.25 8.75
C GLU A 35 2.86 -5.18 7.74
N GLU A 36 2.83 -5.49 6.44
CA GLU A 36 3.20 -4.55 5.38
C GLU A 36 2.23 -3.37 5.30
N LEU A 37 0.91 -3.62 5.42
CA LEU A 37 -0.10 -2.56 5.47
C LEU A 37 0.07 -1.70 6.72
N GLU A 38 0.32 -2.28 7.89
CA GLU A 38 0.58 -1.52 9.12
C GLU A 38 1.82 -0.63 8.96
N ALA A 39 2.93 -1.18 8.47
CA ALA A 39 4.16 -0.43 8.22
C ALA A 39 3.94 0.69 7.18
N PHE A 40 3.18 0.42 6.13
CA PHE A 40 2.80 1.39 5.12
C PHE A 40 2.04 2.58 5.73
N TRP A 41 0.96 2.32 6.47
CA TRP A 41 0.14 3.37 7.09
C TRP A 41 0.91 4.15 8.15
N LYS A 42 1.75 3.47 8.94
CA LYS A 42 2.61 4.11 9.93
C LYS A 42 3.57 5.12 9.29
N GLY A 43 4.11 4.81 8.12
CA GLY A 43 4.92 5.77 7.36
C GLY A 43 4.13 6.98 6.86
N ARG A 44 2.87 6.78 6.44
CA ARG A 44 2.02 7.85 5.88
C ARG A 44 1.47 8.81 6.93
N LEU A 45 1.45 8.43 8.21
CA LEU A 45 1.12 9.36 9.30
C LEU A 45 2.03 10.60 9.34
N TYR A 46 3.27 10.47 8.83
CA TYR A 46 4.25 11.56 8.78
C TYR A 46 4.44 12.13 7.36
N ASP A 47 3.72 11.59 6.38
CA ASP A 47 3.77 12.06 5.00
C ASP A 47 2.76 13.20 4.82
N LEU A 48 3.28 14.44 4.75
CA LEU A 48 2.47 15.64 4.53
C LEU A 48 2.20 15.92 3.05
N GLU A 49 2.84 15.18 2.15
CA GLU A 49 2.70 15.36 0.71
C GLU A 49 1.56 14.50 0.17
N THR A 50 1.46 13.23 0.60
CA THR A 50 0.36 12.34 0.22
C THR A 50 -0.94 12.76 0.92
N ARG A 51 -1.94 13.17 0.12
CA ARG A 51 -3.26 13.61 0.62
C ARG A 51 -4.32 12.54 0.51
N VAL A 52 -4.22 11.71 -0.53
CA VAL A 52 -5.19 10.66 -0.84
C VAL A 52 -4.44 9.39 -1.21
N VAL A 53 -4.86 8.26 -0.64
CA VAL A 53 -4.41 6.93 -1.03
C VAL A 53 -5.59 6.15 -1.58
N VAL A 54 -5.50 5.72 -2.83
CA VAL A 54 -6.51 4.88 -3.49
C VAL A 54 -6.09 3.42 -3.35
N LEU A 55 -6.94 2.62 -2.71
CA LEU A 55 -6.75 1.18 -2.64
C LEU A 55 -7.27 0.52 -3.92
N LYS A 56 -6.40 -0.20 -4.62
CA LYS A 56 -6.67 -0.90 -5.88
C LYS A 56 -6.47 -2.42 -5.69
N ARG A 57 -7.32 -3.19 -6.36
CA ARG A 57 -7.26 -4.66 -6.40
C ARG A 57 -6.43 -5.18 -7.57
#